data_AF-A0A842VVG8-F1
#
_entry.id   AF-A0A842VVG8-F1
#
_cell.length_a   1.000
_cell.length_b   1.000
_cell.length_c   1.000
_cell.angle_alpha   90.00
_cell.angle_beta   90.00
_cell.angle_gamma   90.00
#
_symmetry.space_group_name_H-M   'P 1'
#
loop_
_entity.id
_entity.type
_entity.pdbx_description
1 polymer ?
#
loop_
_entity_poly.entity_id
_entity_poly.type
_entity_poly.pdbx_seq_one_letter_code
_entity_poly.pdbx_strand_id
1 'polypeptide(L)'
;MSWDASVLELLENGYHRGINLALWISFICCLICLTAVYLYRAKKEDLIISQRWMFRSFSWFFLFITFTRILYIFAYWYEDLYNLLKLTAYLCSLLSVMPLILTIENYIITKTKRFFSILSVILTLTAIIFLFMPEMLDLAKFILQIGATIMGFIFLILYLMVMVKTTGIIRKKTFFTFIGLAMFSAALLIGSEVFLGWGVPINLPPIIYIAGVIIVGLSQKIE
;
A
#
# COMPACT_ATOMS: atom_id res chain seq x y z
N MET A 1 7.59 -15.95 -20.44
CA MET A 1 8.55 -16.42 -19.43
C MET A 1 7.88 -17.55 -18.67
N SER A 2 8.29 -18.80 -18.91
CA SER A 2 7.87 -19.93 -18.06
C SER A 2 8.58 -19.75 -16.72
N TRP A 3 7.84 -19.42 -15.68
CA TRP A 3 8.38 -19.37 -14.33
C TRP A 3 8.82 -20.77 -13.95
N ASP A 4 10.07 -20.89 -13.52
CA ASP A 4 10.67 -22.16 -13.11
C ASP A 4 9.82 -22.75 -11.98
N ALA A 5 9.47 -24.03 -12.05
CA ALA A 5 8.55 -24.68 -11.09
C ALA A 5 9.03 -24.51 -9.63
N SER A 6 10.34 -24.36 -9.44
CA SER A 6 10.99 -24.05 -8.17
C SER A 6 10.57 -22.71 -7.55
N VAL A 7 10.24 -21.68 -8.35
CA VAL A 7 9.78 -20.37 -7.86
C VAL A 7 8.34 -20.44 -7.37
N LEU A 8 7.48 -21.19 -8.07
CA LEU A 8 6.10 -21.46 -7.65
C LEU A 8 6.08 -22.25 -6.34
N GLU A 9 6.90 -23.30 -6.23
CA GLU A 9 7.03 -24.10 -5.00
C GLU A 9 7.58 -23.28 -3.82
N LEU A 10 8.48 -22.32 -4.07
CA LEU A 10 8.98 -21.38 -3.06
C LEU A 10 7.92 -20.36 -2.62
N LEU A 11 7.10 -19.89 -3.54
CA LEU A 11 6.00 -18.97 -3.26
C LEU A 11 4.87 -19.66 -2.49
N GLU A 12 4.48 -20.86 -2.89
CA GLU A 12 3.48 -21.68 -2.20
C GLU A 12 3.94 -22.04 -0.78
N ASN A 13 5.15 -22.58 -0.62
CA ASN A 13 5.67 -22.93 0.70
C ASN A 13 5.97 -21.70 1.56
N GLY A 14 6.35 -20.60 0.91
CA GLY A 14 6.69 -19.34 1.55
C GLY A 14 5.49 -18.57 2.08
N TYR A 15 4.43 -18.38 1.30
CA TYR A 15 3.27 -17.58 1.73
C TYR A 15 2.31 -18.35 2.63
N HIS A 16 2.25 -19.69 2.55
CA HIS A 16 1.20 -20.49 3.21
C HIS A 16 1.59 -21.23 4.46
N ARG A 17 2.88 -21.39 4.76
CA ARG A 17 3.31 -22.31 5.80
C ARG A 17 4.26 -21.68 6.79
N GLY A 18 4.20 -22.19 8.02
CA GLY A 18 5.13 -21.86 9.09
C GLY A 18 5.07 -20.40 9.56
N ILE A 19 6.24 -19.85 9.85
CA ILE A 19 6.42 -18.54 10.49
C ILE A 19 5.93 -17.40 9.60
N ASN A 20 6.02 -17.53 8.27
CA ASN A 20 5.71 -16.43 7.37
C ASN A 20 4.22 -16.08 7.34
N LEU A 21 3.34 -17.09 7.33
CA LEU A 21 1.90 -16.87 7.41
C LEU A 21 1.53 -16.16 8.73
N ALA A 22 2.14 -16.56 9.85
CA ALA A 22 1.93 -15.91 11.14
C ALA A 22 2.38 -14.44 11.13
N LEU A 23 3.49 -14.12 10.47
CA LEU A 23 3.94 -12.74 10.26
C LEU A 23 2.96 -11.93 9.41
N TRP A 24 2.42 -12.50 8.33
CA TRP A 24 1.41 -11.83 7.51
C TRP A 24 0.09 -11.61 8.24
N ILE A 25 -0.36 -12.58 9.04
CA ILE A 25 -1.55 -12.41 9.90
C ILE A 25 -1.30 -11.31 10.93
N SER A 26 -0.14 -11.31 11.59
CA SER A 26 0.24 -10.26 12.55
C SER A 26 0.24 -8.88 11.90
N PHE A 27 0.77 -8.78 10.68
CA PHE A 27 0.74 -7.56 9.88
C PHE A 27 -0.69 -7.09 9.56
N ILE A 28 -1.56 -7.99 9.13
CA ILE A 28 -2.99 -7.72 8.89
C ILE A 28 -3.66 -7.19 10.17
N CYS A 29 -3.43 -7.83 11.31
CA CYS A 29 -3.95 -7.37 12.60
C CYS A 29 -3.44 -5.96 12.94
N CYS A 30 -2.15 -5.66 12.73
CA CYS A 30 -1.61 -4.31 12.92
C CYS A 30 -2.30 -3.28 12.04
N LEU A 31 -2.54 -3.59 10.76
CA LEU A 31 -3.24 -2.69 9.84
C LEU A 31 -4.67 -2.40 10.30
N ILE A 32 -5.43 -3.43 10.68
CA ILE A 32 -6.81 -3.29 11.19
C ILE A 32 -6.82 -2.40 12.44
N CYS A 33 -5.92 -2.65 13.39
CA CYS A 33 -5.78 -1.83 14.59
C CYS A 33 -5.49 -0.36 14.25
N LEU A 34 -4.59 -0.10 13.30
CA LEU A 34 -4.31 1.27 12.87
C LEU A 34 -5.50 1.91 12.17
N THR A 35 -6.20 1.21 11.27
CA THR A 35 -7.43 1.70 10.64
C THR A 35 -8.40 2.19 11.72
N ALA A 36 -8.65 1.40 12.77
CA ALA A 36 -9.52 1.79 13.88
C ALA A 36 -8.99 3.02 14.63
N VAL A 37 -7.68 3.08 14.94
CA VAL A 37 -7.05 4.23 15.62
C VAL A 37 -7.18 5.51 14.80
N TYR A 38 -6.92 5.47 13.49
CA TYR A 38 -7.02 6.65 12.63
C TYR A 38 -8.46 7.10 12.42
N LEU A 39 -9.43 6.19 12.32
CA LEU A 39 -10.86 6.55 12.29
C LEU A 39 -11.30 7.21 13.59
N TYR A 40 -10.86 6.67 14.73
CA TYR A 40 -11.16 7.26 16.03
C TYR A 40 -10.57 8.67 16.16
N ARG A 41 -9.29 8.85 15.79
CA ARG A 41 -8.64 10.17 15.78
C ARG A 41 -9.34 11.16 14.85
N ALA A 42 -9.80 10.71 13.69
CA ALA A 42 -10.52 11.56 12.72
C ALA A 42 -11.89 12.06 13.22
N LYS A 43 -12.42 11.56 14.34
CA LYS A 43 -13.66 12.05 14.94
C LYS A 43 -13.45 13.21 15.92
N LYS A 44 -12.22 13.48 16.34
CA LYS A 44 -11.96 14.56 17.31
C LYS A 44 -12.29 15.94 16.72
N GLU A 45 -13.03 16.73 17.47
CA GLU A 45 -13.61 18.01 17.01
C GLU A 45 -12.58 19.14 16.95
N ASP A 46 -11.56 19.10 17.79
CA ASP A 46 -10.44 20.05 17.89
C ASP A 46 -9.49 20.02 16.68
N LEU A 47 -9.58 19.00 15.83
CA LEU A 47 -8.71 18.85 14.68
C LEU A 47 -9.09 19.78 13.53
N ILE A 48 -8.05 20.42 12.97
CA ILE A 48 -8.13 21.18 11.71
C ILE A 48 -8.64 20.25 10.58
N ILE A 49 -9.45 20.80 9.67
CA ILE A 49 -10.07 20.06 8.57
C ILE A 49 -9.04 19.23 7.77
N SER A 50 -7.87 19.80 7.45
CA SER A 50 -6.81 19.10 6.71
C SER A 50 -6.27 17.88 7.45
N GLN A 51 -6.08 17.97 8.77
CA GLN A 51 -5.63 16.85 9.61
C GLN A 51 -6.70 15.77 9.71
N ARG A 52 -7.97 16.17 9.84
CA ARG A 52 -9.11 15.25 9.88
C ARG A 52 -9.20 14.40 8.60
N TRP A 53 -9.07 15.04 7.44
CA TRP A 53 -9.05 14.34 6.16
C TRP A 53 -7.80 13.47 6.00
N MET A 54 -6.65 13.92 6.48
CA MET A 54 -5.42 13.12 6.46
C MET A 54 -5.57 11.82 7.26
N PHE A 55 -6.16 11.87 8.46
CA PHE A 55 -6.43 10.67 9.26
C PHE A 55 -7.44 9.74 8.58
N ARG A 56 -8.50 10.27 7.97
CA ARG A 56 -9.44 9.45 7.19
C ARG A 56 -8.73 8.75 6.02
N SER A 57 -7.86 9.46 5.32
CA SER A 57 -7.12 8.92 4.18
C SER A 57 -6.09 7.87 4.58
N PHE A 58 -5.39 8.04 5.70
CA PHE A 58 -4.55 6.98 6.27
C PHE A 58 -5.37 5.75 6.68
N SER A 59 -6.55 5.94 7.26
CA SER A 59 -7.46 4.83 7.57
C SER A 59 -7.83 4.05 6.30
N TRP A 60 -8.27 4.75 5.25
CA TRP A 60 -8.62 4.12 3.97
C TRP A 60 -7.42 3.39 3.36
N PHE A 61 -6.23 4.01 3.40
CA PHE A 61 -5.00 3.37 2.98
C PHE A 61 -4.77 2.03 3.70
N PHE A 62 -4.77 2.01 5.03
CA PHE A 62 -4.57 0.77 5.78
C PHE A 62 -5.66 -0.26 5.55
N LEU A 63 -6.91 0.16 5.41
CA LEU A 63 -8.04 -0.73 5.13
C LEU A 63 -7.88 -1.43 3.77
N PHE A 64 -7.58 -0.67 2.72
CA PHE A 64 -7.39 -1.24 1.39
C PHE A 64 -6.13 -2.10 1.29
N ILE A 65 -5.04 -1.73 1.95
CA ILE A 65 -3.84 -2.60 2.06
C ILE A 65 -4.17 -3.90 2.82
N THR A 66 -5.03 -3.85 3.83
CA THR A 66 -5.52 -5.06 4.53
C THR A 66 -6.23 -5.98 3.53
N PHE A 67 -7.14 -5.44 2.72
CA PHE A 67 -7.81 -6.22 1.68
C PHE A 67 -6.83 -6.77 0.63
N THR A 68 -5.86 -5.98 0.17
CA THR A 68 -4.80 -6.44 -0.73
C THR A 68 -4.09 -7.67 -0.16
N ARG A 69 -3.74 -7.67 1.14
CA ARG A 69 -3.02 -8.79 1.77
C ARG A 69 -3.88 -10.02 1.95
N ILE A 70 -5.12 -9.84 2.39
CA ILE A 70 -6.09 -10.93 2.50
C ILE A 70 -6.29 -11.59 1.11
N LEU A 71 -6.48 -10.78 0.06
CA LEU A 71 -6.63 -11.28 -1.30
C LEU A 71 -5.39 -12.02 -1.81
N TYR A 72 -4.17 -11.54 -1.51
CA TYR A 72 -2.96 -12.30 -1.87
C TYR A 72 -2.90 -13.65 -1.15
N ILE A 73 -3.16 -13.69 0.15
CA ILE A 73 -3.18 -14.95 0.91
C ILE A 73 -4.20 -15.93 0.30
N PHE A 74 -5.41 -15.45 -0.02
CA PHE A 74 -6.42 -16.27 -0.68
C PHE A 74 -6.07 -16.67 -2.11
N ALA A 75 -5.41 -15.80 -2.87
CA ALA A 75 -5.00 -16.08 -4.25
C ALA A 75 -4.15 -17.34 -4.30
N TYR A 76 -3.18 -17.45 -3.40
CA TYR A 76 -2.30 -18.61 -3.37
C TYR A 76 -3.00 -19.88 -2.82
N TRP A 77 -4.10 -19.75 -2.05
CA TRP A 77 -4.90 -20.91 -1.59
C TRP A 77 -5.87 -21.45 -2.63
N TYR A 78 -6.29 -20.63 -3.59
CA TYR A 78 -7.27 -20.98 -4.61
C TYR A 78 -6.67 -20.77 -6.00
N GLU A 79 -5.93 -21.77 -6.49
CA GLU A 79 -5.23 -21.73 -7.79
C GLU A 79 -6.15 -21.30 -8.95
N ASP A 80 -7.37 -21.85 -9.01
CA ASP A 80 -8.37 -21.52 -10.04
C ASP A 80 -8.74 -20.04 -10.08
N LEU A 81 -8.64 -19.36 -8.94
CA LEU A 81 -8.96 -17.94 -8.77
C LEU A 81 -7.72 -17.06 -8.63
N TYR A 82 -6.51 -17.63 -8.69
CA TYR A 82 -5.25 -16.94 -8.41
C TYR A 82 -5.13 -15.63 -9.18
N ASN A 83 -5.38 -15.69 -10.49
CA ASN A 83 -5.27 -14.53 -11.38
C ASN A 83 -6.28 -13.42 -11.05
N LEU A 84 -7.54 -13.79 -10.82
CA LEU A 84 -8.61 -12.85 -10.48
C LEU A 84 -8.35 -12.17 -9.13
N LEU A 85 -7.97 -12.97 -8.12
CA LEU A 85 -7.68 -12.47 -6.78
C LEU A 85 -6.43 -11.57 -6.78
N LYS A 86 -5.38 -11.93 -7.55
CA LYS A 86 -4.18 -11.11 -7.73
C LYS A 86 -4.48 -9.77 -8.41
N LEU A 87 -5.29 -9.76 -9.48
CA LEU A 87 -5.75 -8.53 -10.14
C LEU A 87 -6.56 -7.65 -9.18
N THR A 88 -7.47 -8.26 -8.42
CA THR A 88 -8.28 -7.54 -7.42
C THR A 88 -7.41 -6.97 -6.31
N ALA A 89 -6.37 -7.69 -5.87
CA ALA A 89 -5.41 -7.20 -4.87
C ALA A 89 -4.64 -5.96 -5.37
N TYR A 90 -4.21 -5.95 -6.63
CA TYR A 90 -3.59 -4.77 -7.24
C TYR A 90 -4.55 -3.58 -7.32
N LEU A 91 -5.81 -3.82 -7.66
CA LEU A 91 -6.84 -2.78 -7.66
C LEU A 91 -7.04 -2.19 -6.25
N CYS A 92 -7.14 -3.02 -5.22
CA CYS A 92 -7.18 -2.57 -3.83
C CYS A 92 -5.93 -1.74 -3.47
N SER A 93 -4.75 -2.16 -3.94
CA SER A 93 -3.51 -1.43 -3.69
C SER A 93 -3.52 -0.04 -4.33
N LEU A 94 -4.03 0.10 -5.55
CA LEU A 94 -4.20 1.40 -6.22
C LEU A 94 -5.19 2.30 -5.45
N LEU A 95 -6.34 1.73 -5.08
CA LEU A 95 -7.37 2.41 -4.30
C LEU A 95 -6.86 2.87 -2.92
N SER A 96 -5.90 2.16 -2.33
CA SER A 96 -5.34 2.53 -1.02
C SER A 96 -4.64 3.89 -1.03
N VAL A 97 -3.94 4.23 -2.12
CA VAL A 97 -3.10 5.43 -2.20
C VAL A 97 -3.90 6.65 -2.67
N MET A 98 -4.99 6.44 -3.41
CA MET A 98 -5.80 7.50 -3.99
C MET A 98 -6.34 8.52 -2.96
N PRO A 99 -6.95 8.13 -1.81
CA PRO A 99 -7.41 9.07 -0.79
C PRO A 99 -6.28 9.96 -0.24
N LEU A 100 -5.08 9.39 -0.08
CA LEU A 100 -3.91 10.12 0.42
C LEU A 100 -3.45 11.18 -0.59
N ILE A 101 -3.30 10.82 -1.87
CA ILE A 101 -2.92 11.76 -2.93
C ILE A 101 -3.95 12.89 -3.02
N LEU A 102 -5.24 12.54 -3.05
CA LEU A 102 -6.34 13.50 -3.11
C LEU A 102 -6.31 14.48 -1.93
N THR A 103 -6.05 13.98 -0.73
CA THR A 103 -5.98 14.82 0.47
C THR A 103 -4.78 15.75 0.44
N ILE A 104 -3.60 15.24 0.05
CA ILE A 104 -2.38 16.04 -0.02
C ILE A 104 -2.54 17.15 -1.06
N GLU A 105 -3.05 16.86 -2.25
CA GLU A 105 -3.24 17.87 -3.29
C GLU A 105 -4.33 18.89 -2.94
N ASN A 106 -5.42 18.48 -2.31
CA ASN A 106 -6.50 19.39 -1.94
C ASN A 106 -6.12 20.34 -0.79
N TYR A 107 -5.36 19.86 0.20
CA TYR A 107 -5.17 20.60 1.45
C TYR A 107 -3.74 21.08 1.70
N ILE A 108 -2.72 20.51 1.06
CA ILE A 108 -1.30 20.79 1.40
C ILE A 108 -0.50 21.28 0.19
N ILE A 109 -0.64 20.61 -0.96
CA ILE A 109 0.09 20.91 -2.20
C ILE A 109 -0.90 21.32 -3.29
N THR A 110 -1.57 22.44 -3.08
CA THR A 110 -2.59 22.96 -4.01
C THR A 110 -2.03 23.38 -5.38
N LYS A 111 -0.72 23.60 -5.48
CA LYS A 111 -0.03 24.00 -6.72
C LYS A 111 -0.15 22.98 -7.86
N THR A 112 -0.33 21.70 -7.55
CA THR A 112 -0.43 20.63 -8.57
C THR A 112 -1.80 20.58 -9.25
N LYS A 113 -2.77 21.39 -8.80
CA LYS A 113 -4.12 21.49 -9.38
C LYS A 113 -4.82 20.13 -9.56
N ARG A 114 -4.62 19.21 -8.61
CA ARG A 114 -5.21 17.85 -8.60
C ARG A 114 -4.73 16.94 -9.73
N PHE A 115 -3.62 17.27 -10.40
CA PHE A 115 -3.10 16.48 -11.51
C PHE A 115 -2.85 15.02 -11.12
N PHE A 116 -2.22 14.77 -9.96
CA PHE A 116 -1.90 13.42 -9.53
C PHE A 116 -3.14 12.62 -9.10
N SER A 117 -4.15 13.29 -8.54
CA SER A 117 -5.44 12.70 -8.19
C SER A 117 -6.19 12.28 -9.46
N ILE A 118 -6.23 13.13 -10.48
CA ILE A 118 -6.85 12.79 -11.77
C ILE A 118 -6.13 11.60 -12.40
N LEU A 119 -4.80 11.61 -12.41
CA LEU A 119 -4.00 10.49 -12.90
C LEU A 119 -4.31 9.19 -12.13
N SER A 120 -4.43 9.26 -10.80
CA SER A 120 -4.79 8.09 -9.97
C SER A 120 -6.15 7.51 -10.31
N VAL A 121 -7.14 8.37 -10.59
CA VAL A 121 -8.48 7.95 -11.00
C VAL A 121 -8.43 7.28 -12.36
N ILE A 122 -7.72 7.86 -13.33
CA ILE A 122 -7.55 7.27 -14.66
C ILE A 122 -6.92 5.87 -14.56
N LEU A 123 -5.80 5.74 -13.84
CA LEU A 123 -5.14 4.45 -13.64
C LEU A 123 -6.06 3.41 -12.97
N THR A 124 -6.86 3.84 -11.98
CA THR A 124 -7.82 2.96 -11.30
C THR A 124 -8.97 2.55 -12.21
N LEU A 125 -9.49 3.45 -13.04
CA LEU A 125 -10.54 3.11 -14.02
C LEU A 125 -10.02 2.15 -15.09
N THR A 126 -8.82 2.40 -15.60
CA THR A 126 -8.14 1.48 -16.52
C THR A 126 -7.98 0.09 -15.89
N ALA A 127 -7.53 0.03 -14.64
CA ALA A 127 -7.44 -1.20 -13.86
C ALA A 127 -8.77 -1.97 -13.74
N ILE A 128 -9.87 -1.26 -13.48
CA ILE A 128 -11.21 -1.85 -13.39
C ILE A 128 -11.65 -2.42 -14.74
N ILE A 129 -11.43 -1.70 -15.85
CA ILE A 129 -11.77 -2.18 -17.20
C ILE A 129 -11.08 -3.50 -17.49
N PHE A 130 -9.78 -3.59 -17.18
CA PHE A 130 -9.00 -4.80 -17.39
C PHE A 130 -9.44 -6.01 -16.55
N LEU A 131 -10.11 -5.79 -15.42
CA LEU A 131 -10.66 -6.88 -14.60
C LEU A 131 -11.78 -7.66 -15.34
N PHE A 132 -12.45 -7.03 -16.30
CA PHE A 132 -13.50 -7.64 -17.12
C PHE A 132 -13.01 -8.15 -18.48
N MET A 133 -11.70 -8.07 -18.77
CA MET A 133 -11.11 -8.49 -20.05
C MET A 133 -10.12 -9.65 -19.84
N PRO A 134 -10.60 -10.88 -19.58
CA PRO A 134 -9.75 -12.02 -19.26
C PRO A 134 -8.75 -12.39 -20.38
N GLU A 135 -9.06 -12.06 -21.63
CA GLU A 135 -8.15 -12.30 -22.78
C GLU A 135 -6.88 -11.43 -22.72
N MET A 136 -6.91 -10.32 -21.98
CA MET A 136 -5.78 -9.39 -21.83
C MET A 136 -5.10 -9.48 -20.45
N LEU A 137 -5.22 -10.63 -19.78
CA LEU A 137 -4.81 -10.81 -18.38
C LEU A 137 -3.35 -10.43 -18.10
N ASP A 138 -2.42 -10.79 -18.99
CA ASP A 138 -1.00 -10.47 -18.79
C ASP A 138 -0.71 -8.99 -18.96
N LEU A 139 -1.35 -8.35 -19.94
CA LEU A 139 -1.28 -6.90 -20.13
C LEU A 139 -1.90 -6.16 -18.93
N ALA A 140 -3.04 -6.65 -18.42
CA ALA A 140 -3.70 -6.12 -17.24
C ALA A 140 -2.79 -6.14 -16.01
N LYS A 141 -2.15 -7.29 -15.73
CA LYS A 141 -1.18 -7.45 -14.63
C LYS A 141 -0.03 -6.46 -14.77
N PHE A 142 0.53 -6.34 -15.96
CA PHE A 142 1.65 -5.44 -16.24
C PHE A 142 1.27 -3.97 -16.00
N ILE A 143 0.14 -3.52 -16.56
CA ILE A 143 -0.36 -2.14 -16.37
C ILE A 143 -0.65 -1.86 -14.90
N LEU A 144 -1.28 -2.81 -14.20
CA LEU A 144 -1.56 -2.69 -12.77
C LEU A 144 -0.30 -2.58 -11.92
N GLN A 145 0.70 -3.42 -12.19
CA GLN A 145 1.96 -3.42 -11.46
C GLN A 145 2.73 -2.11 -11.68
N ILE A 146 2.81 -1.64 -12.94
CA ILE A 146 3.43 -0.35 -13.27
C ILE A 146 2.65 0.80 -12.64
N GLY A 147 1.32 0.80 -12.77
CA GLY A 147 0.45 1.81 -12.21
C GLY A 147 0.61 1.92 -10.70
N ALA A 148 0.60 0.80 -9.98
CA ALA A 148 0.81 0.77 -8.53
C ALA A 148 2.20 1.29 -8.14
N THR A 149 3.23 0.94 -8.92
CA THR A 149 4.61 1.43 -8.71
C THR A 149 4.69 2.94 -8.91
N ILE A 150 4.18 3.46 -10.02
CA ILE A 150 4.12 4.89 -10.32
C ILE A 150 3.38 5.65 -9.23
N MET A 151 2.22 5.13 -8.80
CA MET A 151 1.41 5.70 -7.73
C MET A 151 2.16 5.74 -6.39
N GLY A 152 2.90 4.69 -6.06
CA GLY A 152 3.78 4.66 -4.89
C GLY A 152 4.87 5.73 -4.94
N PHE A 153 5.52 5.92 -6.09
CA PHE A 153 6.52 6.97 -6.28
C PHE A 153 5.91 8.38 -6.20
N ILE A 154 4.79 8.62 -6.88
CA ILE A 154 4.05 9.89 -6.80
C ILE A 154 3.73 10.23 -5.35
N PHE A 155 3.21 9.24 -4.61
CA PHE A 155 2.89 9.43 -3.20
C PHE A 155 4.13 9.76 -2.36
N LEU A 156 5.25 9.07 -2.54
CA LEU A 156 6.51 9.38 -1.85
C LEU A 156 7.00 10.80 -2.18
N ILE A 157 6.95 11.22 -3.44
CA ILE A 157 7.33 12.57 -3.87
C ILE A 157 6.44 13.63 -3.22
N LEU A 158 5.12 13.43 -3.28
CA LEU A 158 4.17 14.33 -2.63
C LEU A 158 4.42 14.43 -1.13
N TYR A 159 4.70 13.31 -0.47
CA TYR A 159 4.98 13.29 0.96
C TYR A 159 6.31 13.97 1.32
N LEU A 160 7.34 13.84 0.47
CA LEU A 160 8.59 14.58 0.58
C LEU A 160 8.34 16.09 0.46
N MET A 161 7.49 16.51 -0.48
CA MET A 161 7.10 17.92 -0.61
C MET A 161 6.33 18.44 0.61
N VAL A 162 5.49 17.61 1.25
CA VAL A 162 4.85 17.96 2.55
C VAL A 162 5.91 18.19 3.63
N MET A 163 6.93 17.34 3.69
CA MET A 163 8.02 17.46 4.67
C MET A 163 8.80 18.76 4.50
N VAL A 164 9.13 19.13 3.27
CA VAL A 164 9.86 20.38 2.96
C VAL A 164 9.03 21.61 3.37
N LYS A 165 7.71 21.56 3.18
CA LYS A 165 6.80 22.67 3.48
C LYS A 165 6.41 22.81 4.95
N THR A 166 6.49 21.74 5.74
CA THR A 166 6.15 21.76 7.17
C THR A 166 7.35 22.16 8.00
N THR A 167 7.15 22.69 9.21
CA THR A 167 8.20 23.12 10.14
C THR A 167 7.97 22.55 11.55
N GLY A 168 9.00 22.63 12.40
CA GLY A 168 8.92 22.25 13.81
C GLY A 168 8.50 20.79 14.04
N ILE A 169 7.61 20.58 15.03
CA ILE A 169 7.12 19.26 15.43
C ILE A 169 6.42 18.53 14.28
N ILE A 170 5.69 19.26 13.43
CA ILE A 170 4.96 18.69 12.28
C ILE A 170 5.95 18.10 11.25
N ARG A 171 7.09 18.78 11.01
CA ARG A 171 8.14 18.25 10.13
C ARG A 171 8.70 16.93 10.66
N LYS A 172 8.98 16.86 11.96
CA LYS A 172 9.51 15.63 12.59
C LYS A 172 8.53 14.46 12.45
N LYS A 173 7.23 14.68 12.69
CA LYS A 173 6.18 13.67 12.50
C LYS A 173 6.06 13.22 11.04
N THR A 174 6.09 14.18 10.11
CA THR A 174 6.10 13.91 8.66
C THR A 174 7.34 13.12 8.25
N PHE A 175 8.52 13.43 8.79
CA PHE A 175 9.76 12.69 8.51
C PHE A 175 9.68 11.22 8.94
N PHE A 176 9.24 10.93 10.16
CA PHE A 176 9.06 9.54 10.59
C PHE A 176 8.00 8.82 9.76
N THR A 177 6.90 9.50 9.42
CA THR A 177 5.88 8.92 8.54
C THR A 177 6.45 8.61 7.16
N PHE A 178 7.27 9.50 6.60
CA PHE A 178 7.97 9.27 5.34
C PHE A 178 8.89 8.05 5.42
N ILE A 179 9.69 7.90 6.48
CA ILE A 179 10.55 6.72 6.67
C ILE A 179 9.71 5.45 6.72
N GLY A 180 8.64 5.43 7.51
CA GLY A 180 7.78 4.25 7.60
C GLY A 180 7.11 3.88 6.27
N LEU A 181 6.69 4.89 5.49
CA LEU A 181 6.17 4.70 4.14
C LEU A 181 7.24 4.25 3.14
N ALA A 182 8.46 4.77 3.24
CA ALA A 182 9.59 4.35 2.41
C ALA A 182 9.96 2.88 2.69
N MET A 183 9.96 2.46 3.96
CA MET A 183 10.13 1.06 4.35
C MET A 183 9.01 0.19 3.79
N PHE A 184 7.76 0.64 3.86
CA PHE A 184 6.62 -0.06 3.27
C PHE A 184 6.78 -0.24 1.75
N SER A 185 7.20 0.81 1.04
CA SER A 185 7.49 0.75 -0.40
C SER A 185 8.66 -0.16 -0.73
N ALA A 186 9.73 -0.13 0.07
CA ALA A 186 10.86 -1.06 -0.08
C ALA A 186 10.41 -2.51 0.13
N ALA A 187 9.57 -2.78 1.13
CA ALA A 187 9.00 -4.12 1.36
C ALA A 187 8.12 -4.59 0.19
N LEU A 188 7.40 -3.70 -0.48
CA LEU A 188 6.65 -4.02 -1.71
C LEU A 188 7.58 -4.48 -2.84
N LEU A 189 8.67 -3.76 -3.04
CA LEU A 189 9.65 -4.11 -4.08
C LEU A 189 10.33 -5.43 -3.76
N ILE A 190 10.80 -5.60 -2.53
CA ILE A 190 11.50 -6.81 -2.08
C ILE A 190 10.55 -8.03 -2.10
N GLY A 191 9.29 -7.84 -1.71
CA GLY A 191 8.28 -8.90 -1.69
C GLY A 191 7.67 -9.20 -3.07
N SER A 192 8.10 -8.48 -4.13
CA SER A 192 7.67 -8.79 -5.49
C SER A 192 8.38 -10.04 -6.00
N GLU A 193 7.69 -10.80 -6.86
CA GLU A 193 8.19 -12.05 -7.44
C GLU A 193 9.53 -11.89 -8.16
N VAL A 194 9.82 -10.68 -8.66
CA VAL A 194 11.08 -10.32 -9.33
C VAL A 194 12.28 -10.42 -8.38
N PHE A 195 12.15 -9.97 -7.12
CA PHE A 195 13.24 -9.94 -6.15
C PHE A 195 13.38 -11.23 -5.34
N LEU A 196 12.30 -12.01 -5.22
CA LEU A 196 12.37 -13.34 -4.60
C LEU A 196 13.29 -14.30 -5.38
N GLY A 197 13.37 -14.14 -6.71
CA GLY A 197 14.33 -14.86 -7.55
C GLY A 197 15.80 -14.51 -7.30
N TRP A 198 16.11 -13.45 -6.52
CA TRP A 198 17.48 -13.04 -6.18
C TRP A 198 17.94 -13.55 -4.80
N GLY A 199 17.20 -14.49 -4.19
CA GLY A 199 17.60 -15.14 -2.93
C GLY A 199 17.30 -14.31 -1.67
N VAL A 200 16.39 -13.33 -1.76
CA VAL A 200 15.99 -12.57 -0.57
C VAL A 200 15.16 -13.46 0.38
N PRO A 201 15.42 -13.47 1.70
CA PRO A 201 14.66 -14.29 2.64
C PRO A 201 13.16 -13.95 2.61
N ILE A 202 12.31 -14.97 2.46
CA ILE A 202 10.86 -14.82 2.28
C ILE A 202 10.12 -14.21 3.49
N ASN A 203 10.76 -14.25 4.67
CA ASN A 203 10.25 -13.67 5.91
C ASN A 203 10.60 -12.17 6.06
N LEU A 204 11.55 -11.67 5.27
CA LEU A 204 12.03 -10.29 5.39
C LEU A 204 10.95 -9.25 4.99
N PRO A 205 10.19 -9.42 3.89
CA PRO A 205 9.15 -8.46 3.52
C PRO A 205 8.13 -8.17 4.64
N PRO A 206 7.46 -9.16 5.26
CA PRO A 206 6.48 -8.87 6.31
C PRO A 206 7.10 -8.22 7.56
N ILE A 207 8.36 -8.51 7.89
CA ILE A 207 9.06 -7.84 9.00
C ILE A 207 9.25 -6.35 8.70
N ILE A 208 9.75 -6.01 7.50
CA ILE A 208 9.93 -4.62 7.09
C ILE A 208 8.57 -3.90 7.03
N TYR A 209 7.52 -4.58 6.56
CA TYR A 209 6.16 -4.06 6.56
C TYR A 209 5.67 -3.70 7.97
N ILE A 210 5.78 -4.63 8.92
CA ILE A 210 5.37 -4.40 10.31
C ILE A 210 6.16 -3.22 10.91
N ALA A 211 7.47 -3.19 10.72
CA ALA A 211 8.32 -2.10 11.21
C ALA A 211 7.89 -0.75 10.61
N GLY A 212 7.69 -0.67 9.30
CA GLY A 212 7.25 0.54 8.62
C GLY A 212 5.88 1.03 9.12
N VAL A 213 4.94 0.11 9.29
CA VAL A 213 3.58 0.40 9.78
C VAL A 213 3.57 0.85 11.25
N ILE A 214 4.40 0.25 12.10
CA ILE A 214 4.59 0.70 13.49
C ILE A 214 5.14 2.14 13.51
N ILE A 215 6.15 2.44 12.70
CA ILE A 215 6.73 3.80 12.62
C ILE A 215 5.67 4.82 12.20
N VAL A 216 4.84 4.52 11.18
CA VAL A 216 3.74 5.40 10.75
C VAL A 216 2.70 5.58 11.86
N GLY A 217 2.31 4.50 12.54
CA GLY A 217 1.32 4.56 13.62
C GLY A 217 1.79 5.40 14.82
N LEU A 218 3.06 5.27 15.19
CA LEU A 218 3.68 6.00 16.30
C LEU A 218 3.93 7.47 15.97
N SER A 219 4.34 7.79 14.73
CA SER A 219 4.67 9.17 14.33
C SER A 219 3.48 10.12 14.38
N GLN A 220 2.25 9.58 14.29
CA GLN A 220 1.01 10.36 14.25
C GLN A 220 0.36 10.55 15.63
N LYS A 221 1.03 10.20 16.73
CA LYS A 221 0.49 10.42 18.09
C LYS A 221 0.30 11.92 18.32
N ILE A 222 -0.89 12.30 18.79
CA ILE A 222 -1.21 13.67 19.20
C ILE A 222 -0.61 13.83 20.61
N GLU A 223 0.29 14.80 20.74
CA GLU A 223 0.69 15.40 22.02
C GLU A 223 -0.09 16.71 22.12
#